data_AF-A0AA38GVB5-F1
#
_entry.id   AF-A0AA38GVB5-F1
#
_cell.length_a   1.000
_cell.length_b   1.000
_cell.length_c   1.000
_cell.angle_alpha   90.00
_cell.angle_beta   90.00
_cell.angle_gamma   90.00
#
_symmetry.space_group_name_H-M   'P 1'
#
loop_
_entity.id
_entity.type
_entity.pdbx_description
1 polymer ?
#
loop_
_entity_poly.entity_id
_entity_poly.type
_entity_poly.pdbx_seq_one_letter_code
_entity_poly.pdbx_strand_id
1 'polypeptide(L)'
;TKHDYHKAEDYYSRAILAHPGEGGVLAQYAKLIWELHGDEERASAYFEQAVQASPEDCHVQAAYASFLWNTDTEEEDKEHGRLSLSSYSPNSYEIVGPATATVR
;
A
#
# COMPACT_ATOMS: atom_id res chain seq x y z
N THR A 1 18.16 -4.45 -18.36
CA THR A 1 18.38 -3.13 -19.02
C THR A 1 17.02 -2.56 -19.41
N LYS A 2 16.83 -1.23 -19.52
CA LYS A 2 15.53 -0.63 -19.96
C LYS A 2 14.94 -1.25 -21.25
N HIS A 3 15.79 -1.86 -22.06
CA HIS A 3 15.45 -2.56 -23.30
C HIS A 3 14.64 -3.86 -23.12
N ASP A 4 14.74 -4.55 -21.97
CA ASP A 4 14.03 -5.81 -21.71
C ASP A 4 12.56 -5.55 -21.32
N TYR A 5 12.30 -4.35 -20.79
CA TYR A 5 11.01 -3.94 -20.27
C TYR A 5 9.98 -3.64 -21.36
N HIS A 6 10.38 -3.05 -22.49
CA HIS A 6 9.48 -2.87 -23.64
C HIS A 6 9.04 -4.20 -24.25
N LYS A 7 9.91 -5.22 -24.23
CA LYS A 7 9.54 -6.57 -24.65
C LYS A 7 8.56 -7.22 -23.68
N ALA A 8 8.75 -7.00 -22.37
CA ALA A 8 7.81 -7.49 -21.37
C ALA A 8 6.44 -6.82 -21.52
N GLU A 9 6.38 -5.50 -21.76
CA GLU A 9 5.12 -4.78 -22.00
C GLU A 9 4.38 -5.31 -23.25
N ASP A 10 5.07 -5.52 -24.37
CA ASP A 10 4.49 -6.11 -25.58
C ASP A 10 4.02 -7.57 -25.35
N TYR A 11 4.80 -8.35 -24.58
CA TYR A 11 4.43 -9.73 -24.24
C TYR A 11 3.15 -9.79 -23.39
N TYR A 12 3.07 -8.99 -22.33
CA TYR A 12 1.87 -8.95 -21.47
C TYR A 12 0.67 -8.35 -22.20
N SER A 13 0.87 -7.32 -23.03
CA SER A 13 -0.19 -6.77 -23.87
C SER A 13 -0.79 -7.84 -24.79
N ARG A 14 0.05 -8.67 -25.41
CA ARG A 14 -0.40 -9.80 -26.23
C ARG A 14 -1.07 -10.90 -25.40
N ALA A 15 -0.55 -11.20 -24.21
CA ALA A 15 -1.12 -12.19 -23.31
C ALA A 15 -2.53 -11.79 -22.85
N ILE A 16 -2.73 -10.51 -22.51
CA ILE A 16 -4.04 -9.94 -22.16
C ILE A 16 -5.00 -10.01 -23.35
N LEU A 17 -4.53 -9.72 -24.58
CA LEU A 17 -5.36 -9.87 -25.78
C LEU A 17 -5.74 -11.32 -26.07
N ALA A 18 -4.86 -12.28 -25.77
CA ALA A 18 -5.13 -13.70 -25.96
C ALA A 18 -6.08 -14.26 -24.90
N HIS A 19 -5.92 -13.83 -23.64
CA HIS A 19 -6.69 -14.30 -22.49
C HIS A 19 -7.10 -13.12 -21.57
N PRO A 20 -8.12 -12.33 -21.97
CA PRO A 20 -8.51 -11.12 -21.24
C PRO A 20 -9.16 -11.37 -19.88
N GLY A 21 -9.45 -12.64 -19.55
CA GLY A 21 -10.08 -13.03 -18.28
C GLY A 21 -9.14 -13.68 -17.27
N GLU A 22 -7.84 -13.74 -17.54
CA GLU A 22 -6.87 -14.32 -16.62
C GLU A 22 -6.34 -13.25 -15.66
N GLY A 23 -6.93 -13.15 -14.47
CA GLY A 23 -6.56 -12.14 -13.48
C GLY A 23 -5.09 -12.19 -13.08
N GLY A 24 -4.47 -13.36 -13.08
CA GLY A 24 -3.03 -13.51 -12.80
C GLY A 24 -2.14 -12.77 -13.82
N VAL A 25 -2.50 -12.76 -15.10
CA VAL A 25 -1.73 -12.05 -16.15
C VAL A 25 -1.88 -10.54 -15.99
N LEU A 26 -3.10 -10.07 -15.69
CA LEU A 26 -3.39 -8.66 -15.43
C LEU A 26 -2.62 -8.15 -14.20
N ALA A 27 -2.59 -8.91 -13.12
CA ALA A 27 -1.85 -8.56 -11.90
C ALA A 27 -0.33 -8.48 -12.13
N GLN A 28 0.24 -9.41 -12.92
CA GLN A 28 1.66 -9.35 -13.28
C GLN A 28 1.99 -8.17 -14.19
N TYR A 29 1.08 -7.84 -15.11
CA TYR A 29 1.25 -6.67 -15.96
C TYR A 29 1.17 -5.36 -15.15
N ALA A 30 0.21 -5.24 -14.23
CA ALA A 30 0.08 -4.12 -13.33
C ALA A 30 1.35 -3.87 -12.52
N LYS A 31 1.91 -4.95 -11.94
CA LYS A 31 3.18 -4.91 -11.21
C LYS A 31 4.34 -4.44 -12.09
N LEU A 32 4.43 -4.92 -13.33
CA LEU A 32 5.44 -4.47 -14.27
C LEU A 32 5.32 -2.97 -14.55
N ILE A 33 4.10 -2.46 -14.80
CA ILE A 33 3.88 -1.03 -15.05
C ILE A 33 4.31 -0.20 -13.84
N TRP A 34 3.98 -0.62 -12.62
CA TRP A 34 4.44 0.02 -11.39
C TRP A 34 5.96 0.06 -11.30
N GLU A 35 6.65 -1.06 -11.48
CA GLU A 35 8.11 -1.15 -11.37
C GLU A 35 8.85 -0.37 -12.47
N LEU A 36 8.29 -0.28 -13.68
CA LEU A 36 8.90 0.42 -14.83
C LEU A 36 8.67 1.92 -14.79
N HIS A 37 7.44 2.32 -14.53
CA HIS A 37 6.96 3.68 -14.79
C HIS A 37 6.64 4.44 -13.50
N GLY A 38 6.42 3.75 -12.37
CA GLY A 38 5.91 4.36 -11.14
C GLY A 38 4.53 4.99 -11.35
N ASP A 39 3.78 4.52 -12.35
CA ASP A 39 2.47 5.06 -12.71
C ASP A 39 1.40 4.34 -11.88
N GLU A 40 1.07 4.94 -10.74
CA GLU A 40 0.10 4.39 -9.78
C GLU A 40 -1.30 4.27 -10.41
N GLU A 41 -1.79 5.30 -11.09
CA GLU A 41 -3.13 5.29 -11.70
C GLU A 41 -3.27 4.13 -12.70
N ARG A 42 -2.26 3.99 -13.57
CA ARG A 42 -2.28 2.94 -14.58
C ARG A 42 -2.10 1.56 -13.98
N ALA A 43 -1.23 1.39 -12.98
CA ALA A 43 -1.05 0.12 -12.29
C ALA A 43 -2.32 -0.30 -11.52
N SER A 44 -2.93 0.64 -10.79
CA SER A 44 -4.16 0.43 -10.04
C SER A 44 -5.31 -0.06 -10.93
N ALA A 45 -5.51 0.57 -12.09
CA ALA A 45 -6.54 0.17 -13.05
C ALA A 45 -6.39 -1.29 -13.52
N TYR A 46 -5.16 -1.77 -13.73
CA TYR A 46 -4.92 -3.17 -14.11
C TYR A 46 -5.09 -4.14 -12.94
N PHE A 47 -4.74 -3.73 -11.71
CA PHE A 47 -5.03 -4.55 -10.52
C PHE A 47 -6.54 -4.67 -10.25
N GLU A 48 -7.31 -3.61 -10.43
CA GLU A 48 -8.77 -3.67 -10.32
C GLU A 48 -9.37 -4.62 -11.36
N GLN A 49 -8.91 -4.53 -12.61
CA GLN A 49 -9.31 -5.48 -13.66
C GLN A 49 -8.93 -6.92 -13.31
N ALA A 50 -7.75 -7.13 -12.72
CA ALA A 50 -7.30 -8.45 -12.29
C ALA A 50 -8.23 -9.04 -11.22
N VAL A 51 -8.60 -8.24 -10.21
CA VAL A 51 -9.50 -8.64 -9.13
C VAL A 51 -10.91 -8.89 -9.67
N GLN A 52 -11.40 -8.10 -10.62
CA GLN A 52 -12.68 -8.35 -11.26
C GLN A 52 -12.68 -9.63 -12.10
N ALA A 53 -11.57 -9.94 -12.77
CA ALA A 53 -11.43 -11.15 -13.58
C ALA A 53 -11.27 -12.42 -12.73
N SER A 54 -10.62 -12.32 -11.56
CA SER A 54 -10.36 -13.47 -10.68
C SER A 54 -10.44 -13.08 -9.21
N PRO A 55 -11.65 -12.79 -8.69
CA PRO A 55 -11.83 -12.29 -7.33
C PRO A 55 -11.51 -13.35 -6.27
N GLU A 56 -11.55 -14.64 -6.63
CA GLU A 56 -11.23 -15.74 -5.72
C GLU A 56 -9.74 -16.13 -5.73
N ASP A 57 -8.93 -15.52 -6.61
CA ASP A 57 -7.50 -15.82 -6.68
C ASP A 57 -6.72 -15.03 -5.62
N CYS A 58 -6.22 -15.75 -4.62
CA CYS A 58 -5.44 -15.17 -3.53
C CYS A 58 -4.14 -14.52 -4.01
N HIS A 59 -3.56 -14.93 -5.15
CA HIS A 59 -2.35 -14.32 -5.70
C HIS A 59 -2.66 -12.94 -6.27
N VAL A 60 -3.79 -12.78 -6.94
CA VAL A 60 -4.24 -11.49 -7.48
C VAL A 60 -4.52 -10.52 -6.35
N GLN A 61 -5.25 -10.97 -5.32
CA GLN A 61 -5.54 -10.15 -4.14
C GLN A 61 -4.26 -9.76 -3.38
N ALA A 62 -3.33 -10.69 -3.19
CA ALA A 62 -2.06 -10.42 -2.52
C ALA A 62 -1.18 -9.45 -3.31
N ALA A 63 -1.14 -9.57 -4.64
CA ALA A 63 -0.41 -8.65 -5.50
C ALA A 63 -0.98 -7.22 -5.42
N TYR A 64 -2.31 -7.09 -5.43
CA TYR A 64 -2.97 -5.78 -5.30
C TYR A 64 -2.75 -5.17 -3.91
N ALA A 65 -2.89 -5.95 -2.83
CA ALA A 65 -2.62 -5.47 -1.47
C ALA A 65 -1.16 -5.01 -1.29
N SER A 66 -0.20 -5.75 -1.86
CA SER A 66 1.22 -5.37 -1.84
C SER A 66 1.48 -4.08 -2.62
N PHE A 67 0.74 -3.83 -3.70
CA PHE A 67 0.83 -2.59 -4.46
C PHE A 67 0.31 -1.40 -3.63
N LEU A 68 -0.90 -1.53 -3.05
CA LEU A 68 -1.50 -0.49 -2.22
C LEU A 68 -0.64 -0.13 -1.01
N TRP A 69 -0.04 -1.12 -0.34
CA TRP A 69 0.88 -0.86 0.78
C TRP A 69 2.09 -0.02 0.36
N ASN A 70 2.59 -0.22 -0.86
CA ASN A 70 3.74 0.53 -1.36
C ASN A 70 3.39 1.94 -1.83
N THR A 71 2.13 2.19 -2.23
CA THR A 71 1.70 3.52 -2.69
C THR A 71 1.14 4.38 -1.55
N ASP A 72 0.46 3.78 -0.57
CA ASP A 72 -0.10 4.48 0.59
C ASP A 72 0.99 5.12 1.48
N THR A 73 2.20 4.54 1.49
CA THR A 73 3.36 5.14 2.19
C THR A 73 3.85 6.46 1.61
N GLU A 74 3.49 6.80 0.37
CA GLU A 74 3.89 8.08 -0.26
C GLU A 74 2.94 9.24 0.11
N GLU A 75 1.74 8.94 0.63
CA GLU A 75 0.74 9.95 1.01
C GLU A 75 0.79 10.34 2.51
N GLU A 76 1.31 9.48 3.39
CA GLU A 76 1.43 9.77 4.83
C GLU A 76 2.47 10.86 5.18
N ASP A 77 3.39 11.18 4.28
CA ASP A 77 4.42 12.20 4.48
C ASP A 77 3.91 13.65 4.31
N LYS A 78 2.69 13.84 3.78
CA LYS A 78 2.11 15.19 3.58
C LYS A 78 1.31 15.69 4.79
N GLU A 79 0.95 14.83 5.74
CA GLU A 79 0.09 15.19 6.90
C GLU A 79 0.78 15.11 8.27
N HIS A 80 2.08 14.78 8.39
CA HIS A 80 2.76 14.76 9.70
C HIS A 80 3.43 16.08 10.12
N GLY A 81 3.21 17.17 9.38
CA GLY A 81 3.84 18.47 9.62
C GLY A 81 3.14 19.45 10.57
N ARG A 82 2.19 19.05 11.42
CA ARG A 82 1.40 20.02 12.24
C ARG A 82 1.07 19.68 13.69
N LEU A 83 1.73 18.70 14.33
CA LEU A 83 1.66 18.61 15.79
C LEU A 83 2.90 19.25 16.42
N SER A 84 2.84 20.58 16.53
CA SER A 84 3.75 21.37 17.38
C SER A 84 3.68 20.84 18.80
N LEU A 85 4.71 20.08 19.17
CA LEU A 85 4.96 19.55 20.50
C LEU A 85 5.39 20.72 21.43
N SER A 86 4.47 21.64 21.76
CA SER A 86 4.79 22.82 22.58
C SER A 86 3.91 22.99 23.83
N SER A 87 3.06 22.03 24.20
CA SER A 87 2.24 22.15 25.44
C SER A 87 2.56 21.14 26.54
N TYR A 88 3.50 20.21 26.36
CA TYR A 88 3.92 19.33 27.45
C TYR A 88 4.92 20.05 28.35
N SER A 89 4.38 20.86 29.26
CA SER A 89 5.13 21.48 30.36
C SER A 89 5.34 20.43 31.46
N PRO A 90 6.58 19.97 31.72
CA PRO A 90 6.84 18.96 32.73
C PRO A 90 7.01 19.66 34.08
N ASN A 91 5.91 20.13 34.68
CA ASN A 91 5.99 20.58 36.06
C ASN A 91 4.64 20.39 36.75
N SER A 92 4.60 19.45 37.71
CA SER A 92 3.87 19.46 39.00
C SER A 92 3.54 18.02 39.42
N TYR A 93 4.49 17.34 40.08
CA TYR A 93 4.14 16.19 40.93
C TYR A 93 3.99 16.70 42.37
N GLU A 94 2.77 17.04 42.77
CA GLU A 94 2.43 17.11 44.19
C GLU A 94 2.07 15.69 44.66
N ILE A 95 2.93 15.10 45.50
CA ILE A 95 2.64 13.83 46.16
C ILE A 95 1.67 14.10 47.32
N VAL A 96 0.37 14.00 47.06
CA VAL A 96 -0.65 13.85 48.10
C VAL A 96 -0.74 12.37 48.45
N GLY A 97 -0.11 11.96 49.55
CA GLY A 97 -0.21 10.60 50.07
C GLY A 97 -1.59 10.35 50.70
N PRO A 98 -2.24 9.19 50.47
CA PRO A 98 -3.51 8.88 51.11
C PRO A 98 -3.30 8.40 52.55
N ALA A 99 -4.10 8.96 53.45
CA ALA A 99 -4.28 8.51 54.82
C ALA A 99 -5.05 7.19 54.86
N THR A 100 -4.48 6.16 55.50
CA THR A 100 -5.17 4.95 56.03
C THR A 100 -4.20 4.30 57.03
N ALA A 101 -4.55 3.66 58.15
CA ALA A 101 -5.75 3.50 58.93
C ALA A 101 -5.29 2.87 60.28
N THR A 102 -5.94 3.22 61.38
CA THR A 102 -5.73 2.66 62.73
C THR A 102 -6.04 1.17 62.79
N VAL A 103 -5.08 0.35 63.28
CA VAL A 103 -5.24 -0.93 64.03
C VAL A 103 -3.88 -1.12 64.76
N ARG A 104 -3.73 -1.21 66.09
CA ARG A 104 -4.49 -1.87 67.14
C ARG A 104 -4.08 -1.30 68.50
#